data_AF-A0A291QZJ7-F1
#
_entry.id   AF-A0A291QZJ7-F1
#
_cell.length_a   1.000
_cell.length_b   1.000
_cell.length_c   1.000
_cell.angle_alpha   90.00
_cell.angle_beta   90.00
_cell.angle_gamma   90.00
#
_symmetry.space_group_name_H-M   'P 1'
#
loop_
_entity.id
_entity.type
_entity.pdbx_description
1 polymer ?
#
loop_
_entity_poly.entity_id
_entity_poly.type
_entity_poly.pdbx_seq_one_letter_code
_entity_poly.pdbx_strand_id
1 'polypeptide(L)'
;MNRIKIFILIFSCMIIAGCHQHTAFNPANIELTKIAKIPNNIEFCQIDSVSDGYLISYSRSFAKGGGCGVIKVINSDANINISLYESDSSTISSIDVDGNNIFFIRNDFSEKKLRTLLFSSQDLGRNWTVINTPLGTIRKFLKVDDFLYVEGSIEGTGRFFKSSGTGNFWVEINTLEEGFKSLYLLNKSSSGAHLVCMGSYSFNQGDNRGLLFNTERKTFKSIVNLGDNPIYLKPTSKDTKLHAFLEGGVIMIYSLENDFHLQNKITLPDDLNITNLYIDVESDLMAVSNRNVKNRANEIWISFDKGQHWAPYEHEDSLNLISSSFGALFMIDVDGNIYRGNIKK
;
A
#
# COMPACT_ATOMS: atom_id res chain seq x y z
N MET A 1 48.13 -44.82 -15.52
CA MET A 1 47.78 -44.18 -14.23
C MET A 1 47.78 -42.65 -14.23
N ASN A 2 48.49 -41.94 -15.12
CA ASN A 2 48.53 -40.46 -15.07
C ASN A 2 47.34 -39.71 -15.70
N ARG A 3 46.51 -40.35 -16.53
CA ARG A 3 45.35 -39.68 -17.16
C ARG A 3 44.14 -39.50 -16.25
N ILE A 4 43.98 -40.36 -15.23
CA ILE A 4 42.85 -40.30 -14.28
C ILE A 4 43.03 -39.16 -13.26
N LYS A 5 44.28 -38.85 -12.88
CA LYS A 5 44.57 -37.75 -11.94
C LYS A 5 44.30 -36.36 -12.53
N ILE A 6 44.49 -36.18 -13.84
CA ILE A 6 44.23 -34.90 -14.53
C ILE A 6 42.71 -34.67 -14.67
N PHE A 7 41.92 -35.71 -14.90
CA PHE A 7 40.47 -35.59 -15.03
C PHE A 7 39.79 -35.21 -13.71
N ILE A 8 40.27 -35.75 -12.58
CA ILE A 8 39.75 -35.39 -11.25
C ILE A 8 40.10 -33.92 -10.93
N LEU A 9 41.31 -33.46 -11.26
CA LEU A 9 41.72 -32.07 -11.00
C LEU A 9 40.90 -31.05 -11.79
N ILE A 10 40.58 -31.33 -13.06
CA ILE A 10 39.76 -30.44 -13.91
C ILE A 10 38.30 -30.42 -13.42
N PHE A 11 37.76 -31.57 -12.97
CA PHE A 11 36.41 -31.63 -12.40
C PHE A 11 36.32 -30.90 -11.06
N SER A 12 37.37 -30.98 -10.22
CA SER A 12 37.45 -30.19 -8.97
C SER A 12 37.55 -28.69 -9.25
N CYS A 13 38.32 -28.26 -10.26
CA CYS A 13 38.39 -26.85 -10.65
C CYS A 13 37.08 -26.33 -11.27
N MET A 14 36.32 -27.17 -11.97
CA MET A 14 34.99 -26.79 -12.49
C MET A 14 33.90 -26.76 -11.41
N ILE A 15 33.99 -27.60 -10.38
CA ILE A 15 33.09 -27.50 -9.21
C ILE A 15 33.40 -26.23 -8.39
N ILE A 16 34.68 -25.84 -8.30
CA ILE A 16 35.08 -24.59 -7.61
C ILE A 16 34.79 -23.34 -8.46
N ALA A 17 34.86 -23.42 -9.79
CA ALA A 17 34.48 -22.33 -10.70
C ALA A 17 32.96 -22.25 -10.98
N GLY A 18 32.21 -23.31 -10.65
CA GLY A 18 30.75 -23.38 -10.68
C GLY A 18 30.08 -22.90 -9.39
N CYS A 19 30.85 -22.56 -8.36
CA CYS A 19 30.37 -21.67 -7.31
C CYS A 19 30.16 -20.30 -7.97
N HIS A 20 28.92 -20.06 -8.42
CA HIS A 20 28.44 -18.72 -8.69
C HIS A 20 28.96 -17.79 -7.60
N GLN A 21 29.57 -16.69 -8.02
CA GLN A 21 29.76 -15.54 -7.17
C GLN A 21 28.38 -15.21 -6.60
N HIS A 22 28.09 -15.72 -5.41
CA HIS A 22 27.10 -15.15 -4.52
C HIS A 22 27.63 -13.76 -4.24
N THR A 23 27.14 -12.76 -4.97
CA THR A 23 27.26 -11.37 -4.56
C THR A 23 26.75 -11.32 -3.14
N ALA A 24 27.66 -11.14 -2.19
CA ALA A 24 27.34 -11.11 -0.78
C ALA A 24 26.24 -10.07 -0.55
N PHE A 25 25.13 -10.53 0.02
CA PHE A 25 24.02 -9.69 0.47
C PHE A 25 24.59 -8.60 1.40
N ASN A 26 24.56 -7.34 0.99
CA ASN A 26 25.05 -6.23 1.82
C ASN A 26 23.90 -5.28 2.19
N PRO A 27 23.26 -5.47 3.36
CA PRO A 27 22.20 -4.60 3.85
C PRO A 27 22.69 -3.16 4.15
N ALA A 28 24.00 -2.89 4.11
CA ALA A 28 24.59 -1.55 4.27
C ALA A 28 24.23 -0.54 3.16
N ASN A 29 23.44 -0.95 2.16
CA ASN A 29 23.09 -0.12 1.01
C ASN A 29 21.88 0.82 1.24
N ILE A 30 21.28 0.86 2.42
CA ILE A 30 20.18 1.79 2.72
C ILE A 30 20.59 2.71 3.86
N GLU A 31 20.76 3.99 3.56
CA GLU A 31 21.01 5.02 4.57
C GLU A 31 19.70 5.71 4.95
N LEU A 32 19.39 5.77 6.24
CA LEU A 32 18.17 6.40 6.74
C LEU A 32 18.39 7.86 7.11
N THR A 33 17.57 8.74 6.57
CA THR A 33 17.51 10.15 6.97
C THR A 33 16.19 10.42 7.67
N LYS A 34 16.23 10.85 8.93
CA LYS A 34 15.03 11.25 9.67
C LYS A 34 14.44 12.53 9.05
N ILE A 35 13.15 12.50 8.73
CA ILE A 35 12.44 13.62 8.10
C ILE A 35 11.35 14.23 8.98
N ALA A 36 10.78 13.48 9.91
CA ALA A 36 9.68 13.96 10.75
C ALA A 36 9.55 13.15 12.04
N LYS A 37 8.73 13.66 12.95
CA LYS A 37 8.23 12.93 14.11
C LYS A 37 6.72 13.13 14.22
N ILE A 38 6.00 12.03 14.36
CA ILE A 38 4.55 12.01 14.60
C ILE A 38 4.26 11.33 15.94
N PRO A 39 3.01 11.37 16.45
CA PRO A 39 2.66 10.62 17.66
C PRO A 39 2.99 9.13 17.51
N ASN A 40 3.33 8.47 18.62
CA ASN A 40 3.57 7.03 18.64
C ASN A 40 2.25 6.24 18.52
N ASN A 41 2.35 4.91 18.46
CA ASN A 41 1.19 3.99 18.51
C ASN A 41 0.17 4.16 17.36
N ILE A 42 0.61 4.59 16.19
CA ILE A 42 -0.25 4.72 15.01
C ILE A 42 -0.62 3.35 14.42
N GLU A 43 -1.80 3.28 13.82
CA GLU A 43 -2.28 2.13 13.03
C GLU A 43 -2.25 2.40 11.53
N PHE A 44 -2.23 3.67 11.14
CA PHE A 44 -2.20 4.12 9.76
C PHE A 44 -1.14 5.20 9.60
N CYS A 45 -0.34 5.09 8.53
CA CYS A 45 0.59 6.11 8.09
C CYS A 45 0.73 6.05 6.56
N GLN A 46 0.63 7.20 5.90
CA GLN A 46 0.90 7.36 4.47
C GLN A 46 1.70 8.63 4.24
N ILE A 47 2.62 8.58 3.28
CA ILE A 47 3.42 9.73 2.85
C ILE A 47 3.19 10.00 1.37
N ASP A 48 2.78 11.22 1.08
CA ASP A 48 2.54 11.73 -0.27
C ASP A 48 3.52 12.85 -0.61
N SER A 49 3.88 13.00 -1.88
CA SER A 49 4.75 14.09 -2.35
C SER A 49 3.93 15.35 -2.59
N VAL A 50 4.47 16.50 -2.21
CA VAL A 50 3.96 17.82 -2.58
C VAL A 50 5.11 18.68 -3.12
N SER A 51 4.81 19.81 -3.77
CA SER A 51 5.79 20.61 -4.53
C SER A 51 7.07 21.00 -3.77
N ASP A 52 6.97 21.17 -2.45
CA ASP A 52 8.03 21.67 -1.56
C ASP A 52 8.35 20.69 -0.41
N GLY A 53 7.94 19.43 -0.51
CA GLY A 53 8.25 18.42 0.49
C GLY A 53 7.27 17.25 0.52
N TYR A 54 6.81 16.90 1.73
CA TYR A 54 5.98 15.74 1.98
C TYR A 54 4.70 16.11 2.71
N LEU A 55 3.67 15.30 2.49
CA LEU A 55 2.46 15.32 3.28
C LEU A 55 2.35 13.98 3.99
N ILE A 56 2.35 14.01 5.32
CA ILE A 56 2.32 12.82 6.17
C ILE A 56 0.96 12.76 6.84
N SER A 57 0.27 11.65 6.61
CA SER A 57 -1.07 11.40 7.14
C SER A 57 -1.00 10.23 8.09
N TYR A 58 -1.54 10.38 9.30
CA TYR A 58 -1.48 9.34 10.32
C TYR A 58 -2.79 9.19 11.09
N SER A 59 -2.98 8.00 11.67
CA SER A 59 -4.07 7.74 12.61
C SER A 59 -3.67 6.73 13.67
N ARG A 60 -4.11 6.95 14.90
CA ARG A 60 -4.14 5.99 16.01
C ARG A 60 -5.45 5.20 15.98
N SER A 61 -5.47 4.08 16.70
CA SER A 61 -6.67 3.27 16.89
C SER A 61 -7.75 3.97 17.69
N PHE A 62 -9.02 3.71 17.39
CA PHE A 62 -10.10 4.00 18.33
C PHE A 62 -9.94 3.24 19.65
N ALA A 63 -9.37 2.03 19.64
CA ALA A 63 -9.11 1.27 20.86
C ALA A 63 -8.11 1.97 21.79
N LYS A 64 -7.35 2.95 21.27
CA LYS A 64 -6.38 3.78 22.00
C LYS A 64 -6.85 5.23 22.15
N GLY A 65 -8.14 5.49 21.99
CA GLY A 65 -8.74 6.82 22.16
C GLY A 65 -8.87 7.66 20.89
N GLY A 66 -8.48 7.13 19.72
CA GLY A 66 -8.45 7.89 18.47
C GLY A 66 -7.22 8.79 18.38
N GLY A 67 -7.23 9.72 17.42
CA GLY A 67 -6.11 10.62 17.17
C GLY A 67 -5.65 10.48 15.74
N CYS A 68 -5.78 11.53 14.94
CA CYS A 68 -5.31 11.53 13.57
C CYS A 68 -4.83 12.92 13.18
N GLY A 69 -4.01 12.96 12.13
CA GLY A 69 -3.52 14.21 11.61
C GLY A 69 -3.02 14.12 10.18
N VAL A 70 -2.98 15.29 9.55
CA VAL A 70 -2.37 15.54 8.25
C VAL A 70 -1.37 16.66 8.45
N ILE A 71 -0.09 16.37 8.29
CA ILE A 71 1.00 17.34 8.44
C ILE A 71 1.70 17.53 7.11
N LYS A 72 2.13 18.76 6.83
CA LYS A 72 3.03 19.09 5.73
C LYS A 72 4.43 19.27 6.29
N VAL A 73 5.38 18.54 5.73
CA VAL A 73 6.81 18.64 6.03
C VAL A 73 7.49 19.30 4.85
N ILE A 74 7.98 20.52 5.05
CA ILE A 74 8.71 21.28 4.01
C ILE A 74 10.18 20.89 4.09
N ASN A 75 10.69 20.32 3.00
CA ASN A 75 12.07 19.87 2.91
C ASN A 75 12.98 21.09 2.74
N SER A 76 13.47 21.60 3.87
CA SER A 76 14.36 22.74 4.01
C SER A 76 15.41 22.39 5.05
N ASP A 77 16.49 23.17 5.15
CA ASP A 77 17.59 22.90 6.10
C ASP A 77 17.14 22.70 7.55
N ALA A 78 15.93 23.18 7.92
CA ALA A 78 15.36 23.07 9.25
C ALA A 78 14.14 22.12 9.38
N ASN A 79 13.66 21.49 8.30
CA ASN A 79 12.41 20.70 8.27
C ASN A 79 11.22 21.37 8.98
N ILE A 80 10.42 22.16 8.26
CA ILE A 80 9.27 22.86 8.83
C ILE A 80 8.04 21.95 8.80
N ASN A 81 7.44 21.71 9.97
CA ASN A 81 6.21 20.93 10.12
C ASN A 81 5.01 21.86 10.29
N ILE A 82 4.00 21.70 9.42
CA ILE A 82 2.75 22.47 9.46
C ILE A 82 1.59 21.49 9.66
N SER A 83 0.84 21.62 10.75
CA SER A 83 -0.39 20.84 10.95
C SER A 83 -1.50 21.42 10.06
N LEU A 84 -2.02 20.60 9.14
CA LEU A 84 -3.12 20.96 8.22
C LEU A 84 -4.47 20.47 8.74
N TYR A 85 -4.44 19.36 9.48
CA TYR A 85 -5.61 18.77 10.12
C TYR A 85 -5.16 17.99 11.35
N GLU A 86 -5.91 18.09 12.43
CA GLU A 86 -5.69 17.28 13.63
C GLU A 86 -7.02 17.05 14.35
N SER A 87 -7.20 15.83 14.88
CA SER A 87 -8.33 15.50 15.74
C SER A 87 -7.92 14.42 16.72
N ASP A 88 -8.15 14.65 18.00
CA ASP A 88 -7.81 13.70 19.08
C ASP A 88 -8.76 12.50 19.16
N SER A 89 -10.01 12.66 18.71
CA SER A 89 -11.08 11.67 18.89
C SER A 89 -11.49 10.95 17.60
N SER A 90 -10.98 11.40 16.45
CA SER A 90 -11.27 10.81 15.14
C SER A 90 -10.14 9.89 14.67
N THR A 91 -10.41 9.12 13.62
CA THR A 91 -9.39 8.36 12.87
C THR A 91 -9.47 8.62 11.38
N ILE A 92 -8.40 8.30 10.64
CA ILE A 92 -8.36 8.32 9.17
C ILE A 92 -8.19 6.89 8.66
N SER A 93 -9.01 6.48 7.69
CA SER A 93 -8.94 5.13 7.07
C SER A 93 -8.51 5.12 5.60
N SER A 94 -8.53 6.26 4.92
CA SER A 94 -8.05 6.41 3.54
C SER A 94 -7.73 7.87 3.25
N ILE A 95 -6.70 8.12 2.45
CA ILE A 95 -6.31 9.44 1.94
C ILE A 95 -5.84 9.32 0.49
N ASP A 96 -6.15 10.34 -0.31
CA ASP A 96 -5.69 10.52 -1.69
C ASP A 96 -5.26 11.97 -1.84
N VAL A 97 -4.10 12.18 -2.47
CA VAL A 97 -3.52 13.51 -2.71
C VAL A 97 -3.33 13.66 -4.21
N ASP A 98 -3.91 14.70 -4.78
CA ASP A 98 -3.91 14.97 -6.21
C ASP A 98 -3.64 16.47 -6.46
N GLY A 99 -2.38 16.79 -6.74
CA GLY A 99 -1.89 18.16 -6.83
C GLY A 99 -2.10 18.91 -5.52
N ASN A 100 -2.90 19.98 -5.56
CA ASN A 100 -3.24 20.77 -4.37
C ASN A 100 -4.45 20.23 -3.60
N ASN A 101 -5.07 19.16 -4.09
CA ASN A 101 -6.26 18.59 -3.50
C ASN A 101 -5.89 17.46 -2.54
N ILE A 102 -6.50 17.47 -1.35
CA ILE A 102 -6.35 16.42 -0.35
C ILE A 102 -7.74 15.90 -0.04
N PHE A 103 -7.93 14.60 -0.12
CA PHE A 103 -9.17 13.93 0.25
C PHE A 103 -8.88 12.90 1.32
N PHE A 104 -9.74 12.74 2.32
CA PHE A 104 -9.62 11.63 3.26
C PHE A 104 -10.95 11.22 3.87
N ILE A 105 -11.03 9.96 4.29
CA ILE A 105 -12.17 9.48 5.10
C ILE A 105 -11.83 9.73 6.55
N ARG A 106 -12.62 10.58 7.20
CA ARG A 106 -12.65 10.73 8.65
C ARG A 106 -13.66 9.77 9.23
N ASN A 107 -13.24 9.04 10.25
CA ASN A 107 -14.13 8.25 11.07
C ASN A 107 -14.29 8.94 12.42
N ASP A 108 -15.53 9.12 12.84
CA ASP A 108 -15.90 9.65 14.14
C ASP A 108 -16.70 8.57 14.89
N PHE A 109 -16.36 8.34 16.15
CA PHE A 109 -17.10 7.43 17.01
C PHE A 109 -17.93 8.25 18.01
N SER A 110 -19.22 8.40 17.74
CA SER A 110 -20.15 9.11 18.62
C SER A 110 -21.32 8.20 18.97
N GLU A 111 -21.75 8.19 20.23
CA GLU A 111 -22.99 7.50 20.65
C GLU A 111 -23.04 6.01 20.24
N LYS A 112 -21.90 5.31 20.28
CA LYS A 112 -21.72 3.90 19.86
C LYS A 112 -21.96 3.64 18.36
N LYS A 113 -22.02 4.69 17.54
CA LYS A 113 -22.12 4.57 16.08
C LYS A 113 -20.85 5.11 15.43
N LEU A 114 -20.32 4.33 14.50
CA LEU A 114 -19.27 4.78 13.59
C LEU A 114 -19.91 5.66 12.53
N ARG A 115 -19.50 6.92 12.47
CA ARG A 115 -19.83 7.85 11.39
C ARG A 115 -18.60 8.04 10.52
N THR A 116 -18.76 7.92 9.22
CA THR A 116 -17.67 8.14 8.26
C THR A 116 -18.00 9.32 7.36
N LEU A 117 -17.06 10.24 7.19
CA LEU A 117 -17.23 11.45 6.40
C LEU A 117 -16.09 11.56 5.40
N LEU A 118 -16.39 11.92 4.16
CA LEU A 118 -15.38 12.21 3.15
C LEU A 118 -15.04 13.70 3.21
N PHE A 119 -13.83 14.00 3.65
CA PHE A 119 -13.28 15.35 3.68
C PHE A 119 -12.52 15.64 2.40
N SER A 120 -12.58 16.89 1.97
CA SER A 120 -11.77 17.41 0.88
C SER A 120 -11.22 18.79 1.21
N SER A 121 -10.04 19.08 0.69
CA SER A 121 -9.45 20.41 0.61
C SER A 121 -8.92 20.61 -0.80
N GLN A 122 -9.10 21.81 -1.35
CA GLN A 122 -8.60 22.18 -2.68
C GLN A 122 -7.42 23.18 -2.61
N ASP A 123 -6.94 23.45 -1.39
CA ASP A 123 -5.96 24.50 -1.10
C ASP A 123 -4.88 24.03 -0.13
N LEU A 124 -4.45 22.77 -0.30
CA LEU A 124 -3.42 22.12 0.52
C LEU A 124 -3.75 22.13 2.03
N GLY A 125 -5.02 21.88 2.36
CA GLY A 125 -5.48 21.69 3.73
C GLY A 125 -5.75 22.98 4.51
N ARG A 126 -5.79 24.14 3.83
CA ARG A 126 -6.14 25.42 4.51
C ARG A 126 -7.62 25.51 4.81
N ASN A 127 -8.47 25.01 3.90
CA ASN A 127 -9.91 24.90 4.08
C ASN A 127 -10.36 23.47 3.83
N TRP A 128 -11.26 22.99 4.70
CA TRP A 128 -11.81 21.64 4.65
C TRP A 128 -13.32 21.69 4.43
N THR A 129 -13.80 20.89 3.49
CA THR A 129 -15.22 20.70 3.21
C THR A 129 -15.60 19.23 3.32
N VAL A 130 -16.83 18.96 3.76
CA VAL A 130 -17.39 17.60 3.77
C VAL A 130 -18.11 17.37 2.45
N ILE A 131 -17.75 16.28 1.76
CA ILE A 131 -18.47 15.78 0.59
C ILE A 131 -19.56 14.83 1.09
N ASN A 132 -20.82 15.21 0.86
CA ASN A 132 -21.95 14.36 1.17
C ASN A 132 -22.02 13.20 0.17
N THR A 133 -21.93 11.97 0.68
CA THR A 133 -22.06 10.76 -0.13
C THR A 133 -23.39 10.05 0.17
N PRO A 134 -23.91 9.20 -0.73
CA PRO A 134 -25.11 8.41 -0.46
C PRO A 134 -24.89 7.29 0.56
N LEU A 135 -23.63 7.03 0.96
CA LEU A 135 -23.26 5.94 1.83
C LEU A 135 -23.48 6.31 3.29
N GLY A 136 -24.01 5.36 4.08
CA GLY A 136 -24.05 5.48 5.54
C GLY A 136 -22.68 5.27 6.17
N THR A 137 -21.89 4.36 5.58
CA THR A 137 -20.49 4.11 5.94
C THR A 137 -19.63 4.09 4.68
N ILE A 138 -18.52 4.83 4.66
CA ILE A 138 -17.56 4.90 3.58
C ILE A 138 -16.35 4.05 3.99
N ARG A 139 -15.98 3.08 3.15
CA ARG A 139 -14.81 2.22 3.38
C ARG A 139 -13.60 2.70 2.58
N LYS A 140 -13.82 3.04 1.32
CA LYS A 140 -12.77 3.50 0.41
C LYS A 140 -13.31 4.55 -0.55
N PHE A 141 -12.42 5.42 -0.99
CA PHE A 141 -12.65 6.28 -2.15
C PHE A 141 -11.40 6.34 -3.02
N LEU A 142 -11.58 6.76 -4.27
CA LEU A 142 -10.51 7.07 -5.22
C LEU A 142 -10.90 8.27 -6.07
N LYS A 143 -9.98 9.24 -6.24
CA LYS A 143 -10.12 10.29 -7.25
C LYS A 143 -9.49 9.81 -8.56
N VAL A 144 -10.26 9.83 -9.64
CA VAL A 144 -9.80 9.44 -10.98
C VAL A 144 -10.30 10.47 -11.99
N ASP A 145 -9.36 11.18 -12.61
CA ASP A 145 -9.64 12.34 -13.47
C ASP A 145 -10.62 13.28 -12.78
N ASP A 146 -11.76 13.61 -13.41
CA ASP A 146 -12.80 14.46 -12.85
C ASP A 146 -13.82 13.72 -11.97
N PHE A 147 -13.62 12.43 -11.73
CA PHE A 147 -14.58 11.60 -11.02
C PHE A 147 -14.10 11.17 -9.64
N LEU A 148 -15.06 11.01 -8.76
CA LEU A 148 -14.88 10.49 -7.41
C LEU A 148 -15.63 9.17 -7.30
N TYR A 149 -14.90 8.12 -6.97
CA TYR A 149 -15.44 6.78 -6.76
C TYR A 149 -15.45 6.49 -5.27
N VAL A 150 -16.59 6.03 -4.73
CA VAL A 150 -16.74 5.71 -3.31
C VAL A 150 -17.38 4.34 -3.14
N GLU A 151 -16.80 3.55 -2.26
CA GLU A 151 -17.27 2.22 -1.90
C GLU A 151 -17.51 2.19 -0.38
N GLY A 152 -18.62 1.57 0.00
CA GLY A 152 -18.99 1.45 1.39
C GLY A 152 -20.32 0.72 1.57
N SER A 153 -21.13 1.13 2.53
CA SER A 153 -22.42 0.52 2.79
C SER A 153 -23.57 1.50 3.03
N ILE A 154 -24.76 1.04 2.66
CA ILE A 154 -26.05 1.62 3.04
C ILE A 154 -26.77 0.54 3.86
N GLU A 155 -27.06 0.84 5.13
CA GLU A 155 -27.73 -0.08 6.04
C GLU A 155 -27.07 -1.47 6.11
N GLY A 156 -25.74 -1.50 6.07
CA GLY A 156 -24.93 -2.73 6.11
C GLY A 156 -24.77 -3.44 4.76
N THR A 157 -25.47 -3.02 3.71
CA THR A 157 -25.31 -3.60 2.37
C THR A 157 -24.24 -2.86 1.58
N GLY A 158 -23.28 -3.60 1.01
CA GLY A 158 -22.21 -3.04 0.19
C GLY A 158 -22.74 -2.32 -1.06
N ARG A 159 -22.20 -1.13 -1.35
CA ARG A 159 -22.62 -0.27 -2.46
C ARG A 159 -21.41 0.45 -3.06
N PHE A 160 -21.51 0.75 -4.35
CA PHE A 160 -20.46 1.42 -5.10
C PHE A 160 -21.04 2.57 -5.90
N PHE A 161 -20.51 3.78 -5.73
CA PHE A 161 -20.99 4.98 -6.41
C PHE A 161 -19.87 5.74 -7.10
N LYS A 162 -20.26 6.47 -8.15
CA LYS A 162 -19.42 7.42 -8.89
C LYS A 162 -20.09 8.80 -8.85
N SER A 163 -19.30 9.84 -8.66
CA SER A 163 -19.73 11.24 -8.83
C SER A 163 -18.79 11.98 -9.77
N SER A 164 -19.33 12.97 -10.49
CA SER A 164 -18.53 13.95 -11.22
C SER A 164 -18.24 15.16 -10.34
N GLY A 165 -17.03 15.74 -10.47
CA GLY A 165 -16.63 16.94 -9.76
C GLY A 165 -16.56 16.74 -8.23
N THR A 166 -17.26 17.59 -7.48
CA THR A 166 -17.15 17.71 -6.02
C THR A 166 -18.12 16.84 -5.22
N GLY A 167 -18.76 15.82 -5.83
CA GLY A 167 -19.67 14.93 -5.09
C GLY A 167 -21.12 15.42 -4.98
N ASN A 168 -21.57 16.28 -5.90
CA ASN A 168 -22.93 16.85 -5.84
C ASN A 168 -23.99 15.89 -6.41
N PHE A 169 -23.61 15.02 -7.35
CA PHE A 169 -24.52 14.06 -7.98
C PHE A 169 -23.86 12.68 -8.04
N TRP A 170 -24.54 11.66 -7.52
CA TRP A 170 -24.00 10.30 -7.42
C TRP A 170 -24.80 9.34 -8.28
N VAL A 171 -24.08 8.47 -8.98
CA VAL A 171 -24.62 7.37 -9.78
C VAL A 171 -24.14 6.07 -9.18
N GLU A 172 -25.07 5.18 -8.86
CA GLU A 172 -24.74 3.84 -8.39
C GLU A 172 -24.18 2.99 -9.54
N ILE A 173 -23.13 2.22 -9.24
CA ILE A 173 -22.59 1.19 -10.12
C ILE A 173 -23.13 -0.15 -9.59
N ASN A 174 -24.03 -0.76 -10.35
CA ASN A 174 -24.73 -1.97 -9.91
C ASN A 174 -23.80 -3.19 -9.96
N THR A 175 -23.24 -3.57 -8.82
CA THR A 175 -22.35 -4.75 -8.73
C THR A 175 -23.10 -6.07 -8.73
N LEU A 176 -24.40 -6.07 -8.41
CA LEU A 176 -25.22 -7.29 -8.34
C LEU A 176 -25.59 -7.81 -9.72
N GLU A 177 -25.79 -6.93 -10.71
CA GLU A 177 -25.98 -7.31 -12.12
C GLU A 177 -24.79 -8.11 -12.66
N GLU A 178 -23.60 -7.84 -12.14
CA GLU A 178 -22.35 -8.52 -12.49
C GLU A 178 -22.13 -9.80 -11.66
N GLY A 179 -23.07 -10.15 -10.77
CA GLY A 179 -23.03 -11.34 -9.92
C GLY A 179 -22.24 -11.20 -8.62
N PHE A 180 -21.58 -10.06 -8.37
CA PHE A 180 -20.79 -9.85 -7.16
C PHE A 180 -21.69 -9.58 -5.94
N LYS A 181 -21.53 -10.38 -4.89
CA LYS A 181 -22.21 -10.18 -3.59
C LYS A 181 -21.51 -9.16 -2.72
N SER A 182 -20.22 -8.96 -2.93
CA SER A 182 -19.45 -7.88 -2.30
C SER A 182 -18.35 -7.39 -3.24
N LEU A 183 -18.02 -6.11 -3.12
CA LEU A 183 -16.96 -5.44 -3.85
C LEU A 183 -16.17 -4.58 -2.86
N TYR A 184 -14.85 -4.61 -2.99
CA TYR A 184 -13.91 -3.77 -2.27
C TYR A 184 -13.09 -2.99 -3.28
N LEU A 185 -13.12 -1.67 -3.16
CA LEU A 185 -12.27 -0.81 -3.98
C LEU A 185 -10.85 -0.85 -3.42
N LEU A 186 -9.86 -1.11 -4.26
CA LEU A 186 -8.47 -1.25 -3.82
C LEU A 186 -7.63 -0.04 -4.24
N ASN A 187 -7.54 0.19 -5.55
CA ASN A 187 -6.71 1.25 -6.10
C ASN A 187 -7.15 1.66 -7.52
N LYS A 188 -6.53 2.71 -8.06
CA LYS A 188 -6.69 3.14 -9.46
C LYS A 188 -5.48 2.68 -10.30
N SER A 189 -5.73 2.44 -11.58
CA SER A 189 -4.64 2.30 -12.57
C SER A 189 -3.96 3.63 -12.83
N SER A 190 -2.71 3.58 -13.29
CA SER A 190 -1.91 4.74 -13.69
C SER A 190 -2.63 5.66 -14.69
N SER A 191 -3.36 5.05 -15.64
CA SER A 191 -4.11 5.75 -16.68
C SER A 191 -5.47 6.32 -16.24
N GLY A 192 -5.98 5.94 -15.07
CA GLY A 192 -7.35 6.25 -14.64
C GLY A 192 -8.47 5.50 -15.40
N ALA A 193 -8.17 4.85 -16.53
CA ALA A 193 -9.16 4.10 -17.31
C ALA A 193 -9.74 2.88 -16.56
N HIS A 194 -9.00 2.37 -15.57
CA HIS A 194 -9.42 1.22 -14.77
C HIS A 194 -9.26 1.45 -13.26
N LEU A 195 -10.19 0.89 -12.49
CA LEU A 195 -10.06 0.72 -11.05
C LEU A 195 -9.78 -0.76 -10.75
N VAL A 196 -8.86 -0.99 -9.82
CA VAL A 196 -8.59 -2.31 -9.28
C VAL A 196 -9.49 -2.54 -8.08
N CYS A 197 -10.26 -3.62 -8.15
CA CYS A 197 -11.19 -4.02 -7.12
C CYS A 197 -10.94 -5.47 -6.72
N MET A 198 -11.47 -5.86 -5.57
CA MET A 198 -11.65 -7.26 -5.21
C MET A 198 -13.14 -7.51 -5.06
N GLY A 199 -13.67 -8.51 -5.77
CA GLY A 199 -15.06 -8.91 -5.64
C GLY A 199 -15.20 -10.35 -5.15
N SER A 200 -16.32 -10.64 -4.50
CA SER A 200 -16.68 -12.01 -4.13
C SER A 200 -18.07 -12.34 -4.65
N TYR A 201 -18.22 -13.51 -5.29
CA TYR A 201 -19.51 -14.05 -5.74
C TYR A 201 -20.26 -14.81 -4.64
N SER A 202 -19.61 -15.10 -3.52
CA SER A 202 -20.19 -15.79 -2.36
C SER A 202 -20.07 -14.95 -1.08
N PHE A 203 -21.04 -15.12 -0.18
CA PHE A 203 -20.91 -14.60 1.20
C PHE A 203 -20.00 -15.50 2.06
N ASN A 204 -19.76 -16.73 1.61
CA ASN A 204 -18.87 -17.71 2.24
C ASN A 204 -17.52 -17.70 1.51
N GLN A 205 -16.45 -18.11 2.20
CA GLN A 205 -15.08 -18.14 1.67
C GLN A 205 -15.00 -18.91 0.33
N GLY A 206 -14.09 -18.49 -0.56
CA GLY A 206 -13.61 -19.33 -1.68
C GLY A 206 -13.81 -18.80 -3.08
N ASP A 207 -14.37 -17.59 -3.24
CA ASP A 207 -14.63 -17.05 -4.57
C ASP A 207 -14.23 -15.59 -4.74
N ASN A 208 -13.14 -15.18 -4.07
CA ASN A 208 -12.58 -13.85 -4.28
C ASN A 208 -11.91 -13.78 -5.66
N ARG A 209 -12.16 -12.68 -6.36
CA ARG A 209 -11.52 -12.35 -7.62
C ARG A 209 -10.89 -10.97 -7.54
N GLY A 210 -9.68 -10.87 -8.09
CA GLY A 210 -9.20 -9.57 -8.54
C GLY A 210 -10.04 -9.16 -9.74
N LEU A 211 -10.43 -7.89 -9.78
CA LEU A 211 -11.26 -7.34 -10.84
C LEU A 211 -10.67 -6.03 -11.36
N LEU A 212 -10.87 -5.78 -12.65
CA LEU A 212 -10.73 -4.45 -13.25
C LEU A 212 -12.09 -3.89 -13.58
N PHE A 213 -12.42 -2.74 -13.00
CA PHE A 213 -13.58 -1.96 -13.42
C PHE A 213 -13.15 -0.93 -14.46
N ASN A 214 -13.67 -1.04 -15.69
CA ASN A 214 -13.44 -0.06 -16.74
C ASN A 214 -14.33 1.17 -16.50
N THR A 215 -13.72 2.33 -16.30
CA THR A 215 -14.42 3.55 -15.86
C THR A 215 -15.28 4.19 -16.95
N GLU A 216 -14.97 3.92 -18.22
CA GLU A 216 -15.69 4.42 -19.40
C GLU A 216 -16.87 3.52 -19.78
N ARG A 217 -16.60 2.21 -19.91
CA ARG A 217 -17.58 1.20 -20.32
C ARG A 217 -18.48 0.76 -19.17
N LYS A 218 -18.09 1.03 -17.92
CA LYS A 218 -18.80 0.64 -16.70
C LYS A 218 -18.97 -0.87 -16.55
N THR A 219 -17.99 -1.64 -17.01
CA THR A 219 -18.00 -3.11 -16.97
C THR A 219 -16.89 -3.63 -16.09
N PHE A 220 -17.11 -4.77 -15.45
CA PHE A 220 -16.06 -5.49 -14.74
C PHE A 220 -15.41 -6.56 -15.63
N LYS A 221 -14.11 -6.76 -15.44
CA LYS A 221 -13.34 -7.87 -16.02
C LYS A 221 -12.67 -8.61 -14.87
N SER A 222 -12.94 -9.91 -14.74
CA SER A 222 -12.19 -10.78 -13.84
C SER A 222 -10.77 -10.98 -14.37
N ILE A 223 -9.78 -10.83 -13.50
CA ILE A 223 -8.36 -10.88 -13.87
C ILE A 223 -7.64 -12.06 -13.20
N VAL A 224 -7.99 -12.38 -11.96
CA VAL A 224 -7.31 -13.44 -11.20
C VAL A 224 -8.24 -14.06 -10.17
N ASN A 225 -8.12 -15.38 -9.97
CA ASN A 225 -8.69 -16.08 -8.83
C ASN A 225 -7.76 -15.98 -7.62
N LEU A 226 -8.28 -15.42 -6.53
CA LEU A 226 -7.53 -15.11 -5.31
C LEU A 226 -7.87 -16.03 -4.12
N GLY A 227 -8.74 -17.02 -4.31
CA GLY A 227 -9.07 -18.01 -3.29
C GLY A 227 -9.81 -17.45 -2.06
N ASP A 228 -9.59 -18.11 -0.91
CA ASP A 228 -10.41 -17.94 0.30
C ASP A 228 -10.12 -16.66 1.09
N ASN A 229 -8.85 -16.25 1.21
CA ASN A 229 -8.43 -15.16 2.10
C ASN A 229 -7.23 -14.36 1.53
N PRO A 230 -7.37 -13.76 0.35
CA PRO A 230 -6.29 -12.94 -0.20
C PRO A 230 -6.12 -11.65 0.58
N ILE A 231 -4.87 -11.25 0.76
CA ILE A 231 -4.51 -9.92 1.28
C ILE A 231 -4.04 -9.09 0.10
N TYR A 232 -4.67 -7.94 -0.12
CA TYR A 232 -4.14 -6.95 -1.05
C TYR A 232 -3.00 -6.19 -0.37
N LEU A 233 -1.81 -6.29 -0.96
CA LEU A 233 -0.66 -5.50 -0.56
C LEU A 233 -0.52 -4.36 -1.55
N LYS A 234 -0.65 -3.10 -1.10
CA LYS A 234 -0.41 -1.94 -1.97
C LYS A 234 1.09 -1.85 -2.23
N PRO A 235 1.61 -2.21 -3.41
CA PRO A 235 3.03 -2.08 -3.66
C PRO A 235 3.35 -0.59 -3.71
N THR A 236 4.31 -0.15 -2.91
CA THR A 236 4.89 1.17 -3.07
C THR A 236 5.91 1.07 -4.18
N SER A 237 5.52 1.51 -5.37
CA SER A 237 6.38 1.51 -6.54
C SER A 237 6.33 2.86 -7.23
N LYS A 238 7.48 3.27 -7.79
CA LYS A 238 7.56 4.41 -8.71
C LYS A 238 6.70 4.16 -9.96
N ASP A 239 6.49 2.88 -10.27
CA ASP A 239 5.62 2.44 -11.35
C ASP A 239 4.23 2.06 -10.81
N THR A 240 3.25 2.95 -10.99
CA THR A 240 1.86 2.80 -10.52
C THR A 240 1.06 1.68 -11.23
N LYS A 241 1.75 0.83 -11.98
CA LYS A 241 1.20 -0.27 -12.77
C LYS A 241 1.21 -1.61 -12.06
N LEU A 242 1.98 -1.74 -10.97
CA LEU A 242 2.10 -3.01 -10.27
C LEU A 242 1.05 -3.15 -9.17
N HIS A 243 0.51 -4.35 -9.02
CA HIS A 243 -0.40 -4.74 -7.94
C HIS A 243 0.03 -6.07 -7.34
N ALA A 244 -0.07 -6.18 -6.02
CA ALA A 244 0.35 -7.37 -5.30
C ALA A 244 -0.80 -7.96 -4.48
N PHE A 245 -0.98 -9.27 -4.62
CA PHE A 245 -1.88 -10.06 -3.77
C PHE A 245 -1.07 -11.14 -3.06
N LEU A 246 -1.29 -11.27 -1.75
CA LEU A 246 -0.71 -12.30 -0.92
C LEU A 246 -1.74 -13.39 -0.66
N GLU A 247 -1.40 -14.62 -1.02
CA GLU A 247 -2.19 -15.82 -0.77
C GLU A 247 -1.25 -16.96 -0.37
N GLY A 248 -1.48 -17.58 0.79
CA GLY A 248 -0.72 -18.76 1.23
C GLY A 248 0.81 -18.56 1.29
N GLY A 249 1.28 -17.38 1.73
CA GLY A 249 2.72 -17.06 1.80
C GLY A 249 3.36 -16.72 0.46
N VAL A 250 2.57 -16.58 -0.60
CA VAL A 250 3.05 -16.20 -1.93
C VAL A 250 2.55 -14.81 -2.30
N ILE A 251 3.46 -13.92 -2.68
CA ILE A 251 3.12 -12.63 -3.28
C ILE A 251 3.07 -12.80 -4.81
N MET A 252 1.90 -12.55 -5.38
CA MET A 252 1.69 -12.50 -6.83
C MET A 252 1.67 -11.05 -7.29
N ILE A 253 2.58 -10.70 -8.20
CA ILE A 253 2.75 -9.33 -8.71
C ILE A 253 2.24 -9.26 -10.15
N TYR A 254 1.30 -8.37 -10.39
CA TYR A 254 0.64 -8.18 -11.69
C TYR A 254 0.93 -6.79 -12.25
N SER A 255 1.04 -6.68 -13.58
CA SER A 255 1.15 -5.40 -14.29
C SER A 255 -0.15 -5.04 -15.01
N LEU A 256 -0.67 -3.85 -14.77
CA LEU A 256 -1.86 -3.31 -15.42
C LEU A 256 -1.66 -2.92 -16.89
N GLU A 257 -0.46 -2.54 -17.31
CA GLU A 257 -0.22 -2.11 -18.69
C GLU A 257 -0.44 -3.23 -19.70
N ASN A 258 -0.27 -4.46 -19.25
CA ASN A 258 -0.45 -5.66 -20.05
C ASN A 258 -1.66 -6.41 -19.51
N ASP A 259 -2.84 -5.81 -19.48
CA ASP A 259 -4.11 -6.53 -19.21
C ASP A 259 -4.14 -7.32 -17.87
N PHE A 260 -3.39 -6.87 -16.85
CA PHE A 260 -3.20 -7.57 -15.58
C PHE A 260 -2.45 -8.91 -15.71
N HIS A 261 -1.41 -8.97 -16.54
CA HIS A 261 -0.55 -10.14 -16.64
C HIS A 261 0.35 -10.31 -15.41
N LEU A 262 0.41 -11.54 -14.89
CA LEU A 262 1.32 -11.93 -13.82
C LEU A 262 2.76 -11.70 -14.27
N GLN A 263 3.47 -10.82 -13.57
CA GLN A 263 4.88 -10.51 -13.83
C GLN A 263 5.81 -11.40 -13.02
N ASN A 264 5.46 -11.62 -11.75
CA ASN A 264 6.31 -12.36 -10.84
C ASN A 264 5.50 -13.06 -9.76
N LYS A 265 6.04 -14.17 -9.26
CA LYS A 265 5.51 -14.93 -8.13
C LYS A 265 6.64 -15.12 -7.13
N ILE A 266 6.45 -14.63 -5.93
CA ILE A 266 7.47 -14.65 -4.88
C ILE A 266 6.97 -15.50 -3.74
N THR A 267 7.69 -16.56 -3.44
CA THR A 267 7.45 -17.37 -2.25
C THR A 267 8.22 -16.73 -1.10
N LEU A 268 7.49 -16.36 -0.05
CA LEU A 268 8.10 -15.81 1.16
C LEU A 268 8.69 -16.94 2.00
N PRO A 269 9.72 -16.65 2.83
CA PRO A 269 10.11 -17.52 3.92
C PRO A 269 8.92 -17.89 4.82
N ASP A 270 8.94 -19.12 5.34
CA ASP A 270 7.95 -19.59 6.30
C ASP A 270 7.92 -18.66 7.54
N ASP A 271 6.74 -18.47 8.15
CA ASP A 271 6.46 -17.59 9.31
C ASP A 271 6.38 -16.06 9.04
N LEU A 272 6.47 -15.59 7.79
CA LEU A 272 6.26 -14.16 7.49
C LEU A 272 4.76 -13.80 7.34
N ASN A 273 4.26 -12.92 8.19
CA ASN A 273 2.94 -12.29 8.09
C ASN A 273 3.06 -10.83 7.61
N ILE A 274 3.04 -10.66 6.29
CA ILE A 274 3.34 -9.37 5.66
C ILE A 274 2.18 -8.39 5.79
N THR A 275 2.52 -7.17 6.21
CA THR A 275 1.57 -6.06 6.35
C THR A 275 1.74 -5.00 5.26
N ASN A 276 2.96 -4.80 4.77
CA ASN A 276 3.29 -3.82 3.73
C ASN A 276 4.37 -4.36 2.79
N LEU A 277 4.37 -3.85 1.55
CA LEU A 277 5.29 -4.22 0.48
C LEU A 277 5.78 -2.98 -0.26
N TYR A 278 7.10 -2.91 -0.42
CA TYR A 278 7.81 -1.94 -1.26
C TYR A 278 8.48 -2.64 -2.43
N ILE A 279 8.40 -2.03 -3.61
CA ILE A 279 8.99 -2.53 -4.85
C ILE A 279 9.60 -1.37 -5.63
N ASP A 280 10.92 -1.40 -5.76
CA ASP A 280 11.64 -0.56 -6.71
C ASP A 280 12.18 -1.43 -7.86
N VAL A 281 11.51 -1.31 -9.00
CA VAL A 281 11.83 -2.04 -10.22
C VAL A 281 13.17 -1.59 -10.82
N GLU A 282 13.60 -0.35 -10.57
CA GLU A 282 14.85 0.18 -11.14
C GLU A 282 16.10 -0.30 -10.39
N SER A 283 15.94 -0.67 -9.12
CA SER A 283 17.04 -1.15 -8.27
C SER A 283 16.92 -2.62 -7.87
N ASP A 284 15.94 -3.34 -8.43
CA ASP A 284 15.58 -4.72 -8.09
C ASP A 284 15.31 -4.93 -6.59
N LEU A 285 15.06 -3.83 -5.86
CA LEU A 285 14.84 -3.80 -4.43
C LEU A 285 13.39 -4.10 -4.10
N MET A 286 13.21 -5.05 -3.20
CA MET A 286 11.94 -5.31 -2.55
C MET A 286 12.11 -5.27 -1.04
N ALA A 287 11.14 -4.70 -0.35
CA ALA A 287 11.10 -4.74 1.10
C ALA A 287 9.70 -5.11 1.57
N VAL A 288 9.63 -5.90 2.64
CA VAL A 288 8.37 -6.25 3.28
C VAL A 288 8.43 -5.96 4.77
N SER A 289 7.33 -5.44 5.32
CA SER A 289 7.15 -5.41 6.76
C SER A 289 6.40 -6.64 7.21
N ASN A 290 6.92 -7.27 8.25
CA ASN A 290 6.32 -8.42 8.89
C ASN A 290 6.03 -8.09 10.36
N ARG A 291 4.90 -8.58 10.87
CA ARG A 291 4.71 -8.75 12.31
C ARG A 291 5.16 -10.16 12.68
N ASN A 292 6.36 -10.30 13.23
CA ASN A 292 6.89 -11.59 13.67
C ASN A 292 5.93 -12.23 14.69
N VAL A 293 5.37 -13.40 14.36
CA VAL A 293 4.35 -14.07 15.17
C VAL A 293 4.90 -14.52 16.53
N LYS A 294 6.19 -14.87 16.60
CA LYS A 294 6.84 -15.41 17.80
C LYS A 294 7.18 -14.30 18.80
N ASN A 295 7.74 -13.19 18.30
CA ASN A 295 8.25 -12.11 19.18
C ASN A 295 7.40 -10.83 19.17
N ARG A 296 6.34 -10.76 18.34
CA ARG A 296 5.47 -9.59 18.13
C ARG A 296 6.22 -8.30 17.76
N ALA A 297 7.49 -8.39 17.42
CA ALA A 297 8.28 -7.29 16.91
C ALA A 297 7.97 -7.09 15.42
N ASN A 298 8.03 -5.83 14.97
CA ASN A 298 8.00 -5.55 13.56
C ASN A 298 9.41 -5.65 13.00
N GLU A 299 9.54 -6.38 11.90
CA GLU A 299 10.80 -6.57 11.20
C GLU A 299 10.60 -6.16 9.73
N ILE A 300 11.65 -5.61 9.14
CA ILE A 300 11.72 -5.38 7.70
C ILE A 300 12.63 -6.43 7.10
N TRP A 301 12.15 -7.11 6.07
CA TRP A 301 12.94 -8.03 5.27
C TRP A 301 13.16 -7.42 3.90
N ILE A 302 14.37 -7.54 3.37
CA ILE A 302 14.80 -6.88 2.14
C ILE A 302 15.39 -7.91 1.18
N SER A 303 15.13 -7.70 -0.09
CA SER A 303 15.70 -8.43 -1.23
C SER A 303 16.22 -7.41 -2.25
N PHE A 304 17.42 -7.65 -2.79
CA PHE A 304 18.01 -6.85 -3.87
C PHE A 304 18.04 -7.60 -5.21
N ASP A 305 17.19 -8.63 -5.34
CA ASP A 305 17.14 -9.53 -6.48
C ASP A 305 15.70 -9.95 -6.82
N LYS A 306 14.76 -9.00 -6.73
CA LYS A 306 13.34 -9.19 -7.08
C LYS A 306 12.64 -10.28 -6.25
N GLY A 307 13.03 -10.40 -4.99
CA GLY A 307 12.42 -11.31 -4.02
C GLY A 307 12.92 -12.75 -4.09
N GLN A 308 14.04 -13.03 -4.76
CA GLN A 308 14.61 -14.38 -4.81
C GLN A 308 15.29 -14.75 -3.49
N HIS A 309 16.05 -13.82 -2.91
CA HIS A 309 16.69 -13.98 -1.61
C HIS A 309 16.29 -12.84 -0.68
N TRP A 310 15.92 -13.21 0.55
CA TRP A 310 15.50 -12.28 1.58
C TRP A 310 16.44 -12.35 2.77
N ALA A 311 16.75 -11.20 3.34
CA ALA A 311 17.35 -11.16 4.66
C ALA A 311 16.78 -10.01 5.50
N PRO A 312 16.85 -10.14 6.84
CA PRO A 312 16.39 -9.10 7.74
C PRO A 312 17.23 -7.84 7.55
N TYR A 313 16.57 -6.68 7.60
CA TYR A 313 17.23 -5.39 7.68
C TYR A 313 17.50 -5.08 9.15
N GLU A 314 18.76 -5.13 9.54
CA GLU A 314 19.19 -4.84 10.90
C GLU A 314 19.29 -3.31 11.11
N HIS A 315 18.54 -2.82 12.08
CA HIS A 315 18.58 -1.44 12.54
C HIS A 315 18.46 -1.43 14.06
N GLU A 316 19.01 -0.40 14.72
CA GLU A 316 18.95 -0.28 16.19
C GLU A 316 17.51 -0.18 16.71
N ASP A 317 16.65 0.47 15.93
CA ASP A 317 15.21 0.58 16.18
C ASP A 317 14.39 -0.49 15.43
N SER A 318 13.24 -0.88 16.00
CA SER A 318 12.23 -1.68 15.31
C SER A 318 11.47 -0.80 14.32
N LEU A 319 11.58 -1.13 13.02
CA LEU A 319 11.04 -0.34 11.92
C LEU A 319 9.84 -1.02 11.24
N ASN A 320 8.97 -0.20 10.67
CA ASN A 320 7.91 -0.60 9.72
C ASN A 320 7.99 0.22 8.45
N LEU A 321 7.64 -0.38 7.32
CA LEU A 321 7.43 0.29 6.04
C LEU A 321 6.17 1.16 6.10
N ILE A 322 6.29 2.35 5.54
CA ILE A 322 5.18 3.28 5.35
C ILE A 322 4.73 3.23 3.89
N SER A 323 3.42 3.33 3.65
CA SER A 323 2.90 3.47 2.29
C SER A 323 3.31 4.83 1.71
N SER A 324 3.88 4.83 0.50
CA SER A 324 4.20 6.03 -0.29
C SER A 324 3.53 5.97 -1.65
N SER A 325 2.99 7.10 -2.11
CA SER A 325 2.33 7.22 -3.43
C SER A 325 3.30 7.44 -4.60
N PHE A 326 4.55 7.81 -4.33
CA PHE A 326 5.53 8.19 -5.35
C PHE A 326 6.77 7.30 -5.38
N GLY A 327 6.69 6.14 -4.71
CA GLY A 327 7.69 5.08 -4.87
C GLY A 327 9.01 5.30 -4.15
N ALA A 328 9.07 6.16 -3.13
CA ALA A 328 10.24 6.26 -2.26
C ALA A 328 10.10 5.38 -1.01
N LEU A 329 11.22 4.86 -0.52
CA LEU A 329 11.27 4.02 0.67
C LEU A 329 11.15 4.88 1.93
N PHE A 330 10.11 4.66 2.71
CA PHE A 330 9.93 5.29 4.00
C PHE A 330 9.71 4.26 5.09
N MET A 331 10.25 4.55 6.26
CA MET A 331 10.16 3.71 7.45
C MET A 331 9.76 4.54 8.66
N ILE A 332 9.07 3.91 9.61
CA ILE A 332 8.74 4.50 10.90
C ILE A 332 9.17 3.58 12.02
N ASP A 333 9.71 4.15 13.09
CA ASP A 333 9.99 3.43 14.32
C ASP A 333 8.81 3.45 15.32
N VAL A 334 8.98 2.75 16.43
CA VAL A 334 7.98 2.66 17.52
C VAL A 334 7.71 3.99 18.22
N ASP A 335 8.65 4.93 18.14
CA ASP A 335 8.56 6.26 18.76
C ASP A 335 7.97 7.32 17.82
N GLY A 336 7.58 6.91 16.61
CA GLY A 336 6.96 7.77 15.61
C GLY A 336 7.94 8.62 14.84
N ASN A 337 9.25 8.35 14.88
CA ASN A 337 10.20 9.00 13.98
C ASN A 337 10.08 8.39 12.59
N ILE A 338 10.01 9.25 11.59
CA ILE A 338 9.87 8.86 10.18
C ILE A 338 11.20 9.08 9.48
N TYR A 339 11.62 8.05 8.74
CA TYR A 339 12.86 8.00 8.00
C TYR A 339 12.59 7.83 6.51
N ARG A 340 13.40 8.50 5.69
CA ARG A 340 13.53 8.25 4.26
C ARG A 340 14.75 7.37 4.02
N GLY A 341 14.58 6.27 3.30
CA GLY A 341 15.67 5.41 2.88
C GLY A 341 16.33 5.93 1.60
N ASN A 342 17.65 6.12 1.66
CA ASN A 342 18.50 6.43 0.51
C ASN A 342 19.23 5.17 0.09
N ILE A 343 18.88 4.63 -1.07
CA ILE A 343 19.47 3.42 -1.61
C ILE A 343 20.80 3.80 -2.29
N LYS A 344 21.92 3.38 -1.70
CA LYS A 344 23.26 3.52 -2.30
C LYS A 344 23.41 2.45 -3.38
N LYS A 345 23.66 2.90 -4.60
CA LYS A 345 23.99 2.03 -5.74
C LYS A 345 25.47 1.68 -5.75
#